data_AF-A0A369SCL3-F1
#
_entry.id   AF-A0A369SCL3-F1
#
_cell.length_a   1.000
_cell.length_b   1.000
_cell.length_c   1.000
_cell.angle_alpha   90.00
_cell.angle_beta   90.00
_cell.angle_gamma   90.00
#
_symmetry.space_group_name_H-M   'P 1'
#
loop_
_entity.id
_entity.type
_entity.pdbx_description
1 polymer ?
#
loop_
_entity_poly.entity_id
_entity_poly.type
_entity_poly.pdbx_seq_one_letter_code
_entity_poly.pdbx_strand_id
1 'polypeptide(L)'
;MRLLLNLLTILATLTYAIYARRNFAHPANHHGSQISSDNSAITAKQLTAIYKVSSPKDMIQEMVSCNVTFFPLDSYQKKRKLRRKLKKYYYRQLRKWKKQRKQKKLKNKLKNHASNKQGRSMNTNEIAVNGTMNKIIASNADYFITEKLFEGDIIVSSEALKILKNDTLKKTISTREFHELVRKSTTTDPQAIWPTTIPYTFDVTVAASTRSVIEAAITKFQDNTCLTFQSRNSEVDYLEFTSTLSCSSFVGRTGGAQPVSLSPSCVSAASAEHEIAHALGLFHMHSRHDRESYIQVNTANILPTALVNFDSYDHTAIDHKNLEYDYKSVMHYGEFDFTGNSQKTVQAHNSASIGVATGLSYLDIVSINLLYNCHEHTPHYWNFDSFHPSGKVAGTTVVEKHGSGGSGDKIELVQGQRKNALHISGSYYLNLGNFPNRCIQDPSQCTNGLSVMFWFKLNSLDQTVFLLSSTSSLLNTHGLTIAYRYDPDISDEYFDFNIVDSGKVYLAFVNFAADFLNWQHIGMVWNRQGVIQVYLNGVEVVPDAVLDYAESTSTAAHDTILVGKEEGSTQDPAHFQIDDLVIYEKPVSAQTVLNVKNSGPYHDKPSEEGSGGHVDTIIPQLGVGASIPWV
;
A
#
# COMPACT_ATOMS: atom_id res chain seq x y z
N MET A 1 -43.43 -10.32 4.06
CA MET A 1 -44.49 -10.56 5.05
C MET A 1 -45.44 -11.70 4.69
N ARG A 2 -46.41 -11.59 3.75
CA ARG A 2 -47.37 -12.69 3.46
C ARG A 2 -46.73 -14.03 3.07
N LEU A 3 -45.63 -14.00 2.31
CA LEU A 3 -44.85 -15.18 1.95
C LEU A 3 -44.07 -15.79 3.13
N LEU A 4 -43.69 -14.98 4.12
CA LEU A 4 -42.98 -15.41 5.32
C LEU A 4 -43.97 -16.01 6.33
N LEU A 5 -45.15 -15.39 6.46
CA LEU A 5 -46.28 -15.93 7.22
C LEU A 5 -46.66 -17.31 6.69
N ASN A 6 -46.86 -17.45 5.37
CA ASN A 6 -47.19 -18.74 4.76
C ASN A 6 -46.10 -19.80 4.98
N LEU A 7 -44.81 -19.40 5.00
CA LEU A 7 -43.72 -20.33 5.27
C LEU A 7 -43.75 -20.84 6.72
N LEU A 8 -44.08 -19.96 7.67
CA LEU A 8 -44.22 -20.30 9.09
C LEU A 8 -45.47 -21.12 9.37
N THR A 9 -46.58 -20.86 8.68
CA THR A 9 -47.80 -21.69 8.78
C THR A 9 -47.57 -23.09 8.22
N ILE A 10 -46.81 -23.21 7.12
CA ILE A 10 -46.43 -24.50 6.52
C ILE A 10 -45.48 -25.26 7.44
N LEU A 11 -44.54 -24.58 8.10
CA LEU A 11 -43.66 -25.21 9.09
C LEU A 11 -44.42 -25.67 10.33
N ALA A 12 -45.32 -24.85 10.88
CA ALA A 12 -46.14 -25.21 12.03
C ALA A 12 -47.09 -26.40 11.74
N THR A 13 -47.70 -26.42 10.55
CA THR A 13 -48.57 -27.54 10.11
C THR A 13 -47.79 -28.82 9.82
N LEU A 14 -46.56 -28.73 9.30
CA LEU A 14 -45.66 -29.89 9.14
C LEU A 14 -45.22 -30.45 10.49
N THR A 15 -44.90 -29.61 11.47
CA THR A 15 -44.52 -30.04 12.82
C THR A 15 -45.70 -30.71 13.54
N TYR A 16 -46.91 -30.15 13.40
CA TYR A 16 -48.14 -30.73 13.95
C TYR A 16 -48.52 -32.05 13.27
N ALA A 17 -48.40 -32.14 11.93
CA ALA A 17 -48.67 -33.38 11.20
C ALA A 17 -47.67 -34.50 11.51
N ILE A 18 -46.40 -34.16 11.82
CA ILE A 18 -45.38 -35.11 12.26
C ILE A 18 -45.64 -35.57 13.71
N TYR A 19 -46.12 -34.67 14.58
CA TYR A 19 -46.55 -34.99 15.94
C TYR A 19 -47.77 -35.92 15.95
N ALA A 20 -48.80 -35.62 15.15
CA ALA A 20 -50.02 -36.43 15.06
C ALA A 20 -49.77 -37.83 14.47
N ARG A 21 -48.82 -37.99 13.54
CA ARG A 21 -48.48 -39.29 12.94
C ARG A 21 -47.72 -40.24 13.88
N ARG A 22 -47.07 -39.72 14.93
CA ARG A 22 -46.28 -40.52 15.86
C ARG A 22 -47.08 -40.98 17.09
N ASN A 23 -48.13 -40.24 17.45
CA ASN A 23 -48.95 -40.53 18.63
C ASN A 23 -50.21 -41.36 18.35
N PHE A 24 -50.49 -41.73 17.08
CA PHE A 24 -51.71 -42.48 16.69
C PHE A 24 -51.45 -43.79 15.94
N ALA A 25 -50.36 -44.51 16.25
CA ALA A 25 -50.12 -45.86 15.74
C ALA A 25 -49.92 -46.89 16.87
N HIS A 26 -51.04 -47.29 17.52
CA HIS A 26 -51.41 -48.56 18.21
C HIS A 26 -50.45 -49.29 19.20
N PRO A 27 -50.93 -50.22 20.09
CA PRO A 27 -52.22 -50.36 20.80
C PRO A 27 -52.08 -50.69 22.34
N ALA A 28 -53.22 -50.68 23.04
CA ALA A 28 -53.58 -51.40 24.28
C ALA A 28 -53.25 -50.84 25.70
N ASN A 29 -54.34 -50.79 26.52
CA ASN A 29 -54.50 -50.81 27.98
C ASN A 29 -53.88 -49.63 28.78
N HIS A 30 -54.57 -48.83 29.61
CA HIS A 30 -55.65 -49.10 30.56
C HIS A 30 -56.40 -47.79 30.95
N HIS A 31 -57.68 -47.93 31.32
CA HIS A 31 -58.57 -47.04 32.11
C HIS A 31 -58.35 -45.51 32.19
N GLY A 32 -59.40 -44.78 31.78
CA GLY A 32 -60.05 -43.82 32.68
C GLY A 32 -60.15 -42.37 32.21
N SER A 33 -61.36 -42.03 31.74
CA SER A 33 -62.02 -40.72 31.74
C SER A 33 -62.06 -39.94 30.41
N GLN A 34 -63.32 -39.72 29.99
CA GLN A 34 -63.77 -39.01 28.79
C GLN A 34 -63.63 -37.50 28.96
N ILE A 35 -63.08 -36.81 27.95
CA ILE A 35 -63.47 -35.43 27.61
C ILE A 35 -63.60 -35.32 26.10
N SER A 36 -64.72 -34.70 25.70
CA SER A 36 -65.31 -34.61 24.37
C SER A 36 -64.46 -33.87 23.33
N SER A 37 -64.60 -34.36 22.10
CA SER A 37 -64.19 -33.70 20.87
C SER A 37 -64.90 -32.36 20.68
N ASP A 38 -64.15 -31.27 20.60
CA ASP A 38 -64.57 -30.09 19.85
C ASP A 38 -63.41 -29.59 18.97
N ASN A 39 -63.52 -29.94 17.69
CA ASN A 39 -62.71 -29.40 16.60
C ASN A 39 -63.18 -27.97 16.33
N SER A 40 -62.56 -26.97 16.96
CA SER A 40 -62.59 -25.60 16.44
C SER A 40 -61.19 -25.19 16.02
N ALA A 41 -60.98 -25.13 14.71
CA ALA A 41 -59.75 -24.62 14.12
C ALA A 41 -59.66 -23.12 14.43
N ILE A 42 -58.75 -22.76 15.34
CA ILE A 42 -58.39 -21.36 15.60
C ILE A 42 -57.87 -20.76 14.28
N THR A 43 -58.56 -19.74 13.77
CA THR A 43 -58.21 -19.16 12.48
C THR A 43 -57.02 -18.21 12.60
N ALA A 44 -56.20 -18.11 11.55
CA ALA A 44 -55.00 -17.26 11.50
C ALA A 44 -55.26 -15.78 11.85
N LYS A 45 -56.51 -15.30 11.70
CA LYS A 45 -56.93 -13.94 12.07
C LYS A 45 -56.92 -13.71 13.59
N GLN A 46 -57.23 -14.73 14.40
CA GLN A 46 -57.25 -14.64 15.86
C GLN A 46 -55.84 -14.66 16.47
N LEU A 47 -54.90 -15.39 15.86
CA LEU A 47 -53.49 -15.42 16.28
C LEU A 47 -52.72 -14.11 15.98
N THR A 48 -53.17 -13.33 14.99
CA THR A 48 -52.50 -12.06 14.62
C THR A 48 -52.85 -10.92 15.60
N ALA A 49 -53.93 -11.05 16.38
CA ALA A 49 -54.36 -10.04 17.35
C ALA A 49 -53.65 -10.15 18.71
N ILE A 50 -53.06 -11.31 19.03
CA ILE A 50 -52.45 -11.60 20.33
C ILE A 50 -50.97 -11.14 20.38
N TYR A 51 -50.25 -11.18 19.26
CA TYR A 51 -48.82 -10.86 19.20
C TYR A 51 -48.56 -9.55 18.45
N LYS A 52 -48.77 -8.41 19.10
CA LYS A 52 -48.26 -7.12 18.61
C LYS A 52 -46.72 -7.12 18.71
N VAL A 53 -46.02 -7.23 17.58
CA VAL A 53 -44.54 -7.11 17.52
C VAL A 53 -44.14 -6.07 16.48
N SER A 54 -43.34 -5.08 16.91
CA SER A 54 -43.12 -3.80 16.23
C SER A 54 -41.78 -3.62 15.52
N SER A 55 -40.88 -4.61 15.46
CA SER A 55 -39.72 -4.55 14.55
C SER A 55 -39.02 -5.91 14.31
N PRO A 56 -38.24 -6.08 13.21
CA PRO A 56 -37.42 -7.27 12.96
C PRO A 56 -36.24 -7.47 13.93
N LYS A 57 -35.82 -6.44 14.67
CA LYS A 57 -34.71 -6.51 15.64
C LYS A 57 -35.15 -7.22 16.93
N ASP A 58 -36.36 -6.94 17.41
CA ASP A 58 -36.90 -7.52 18.64
C ASP A 58 -37.20 -9.02 18.51
N MET A 59 -37.52 -9.46 17.28
CA MET A 59 -37.81 -10.88 16.99
C MET A 59 -36.54 -11.76 16.91
N ILE A 60 -35.37 -11.18 16.63
CA ILE A 60 -34.09 -11.89 16.68
C ILE A 60 -33.66 -12.09 18.14
N GLN A 61 -33.99 -11.13 19.01
CA GLN A 61 -33.67 -11.19 20.44
C GLN A 61 -34.48 -12.28 21.18
N GLU A 62 -35.75 -12.53 20.79
CA GLU A 62 -36.52 -13.69 21.30
C GLU A 62 -36.10 -15.03 20.69
N MET A 63 -35.57 -15.05 19.46
CA MET A 63 -35.05 -16.29 18.87
C MET A 63 -33.73 -16.75 19.51
N VAL A 64 -32.97 -15.84 20.11
CA VAL A 64 -31.74 -16.15 20.87
C VAL A 64 -32.05 -16.61 22.30
N SER A 65 -33.20 -16.24 22.88
CA SER A 65 -33.60 -16.68 24.22
C SER A 65 -34.36 -18.01 24.26
N CYS A 66 -34.72 -18.59 23.12
CA CYS A 66 -35.40 -19.88 23.04
C CYS A 66 -34.41 -21.05 22.88
N ASN A 67 -33.96 -21.62 24.00
CA ASN A 67 -33.25 -22.89 24.05
C ASN A 67 -34.21 -24.04 23.68
N VAL A 68 -34.47 -24.25 22.39
CA VAL A 68 -35.21 -25.42 21.89
C VAL A 68 -34.19 -26.50 21.51
N THR A 69 -33.99 -27.43 22.44
CA THR A 69 -33.24 -28.66 22.27
C THR A 69 -33.88 -29.55 21.20
N PHE A 70 -33.16 -29.81 20.10
CA PHE A 70 -33.54 -30.82 19.11
C PHE A 70 -32.82 -32.15 19.38
N PHE A 71 -33.56 -33.16 19.85
CA PHE A 71 -33.12 -34.56 19.89
C PHE A 71 -33.16 -35.23 18.48
N PRO A 72 -32.47 -36.36 18.26
CA PRO A 72 -31.68 -36.60 17.05
C PRO A 72 -32.48 -37.21 15.90
N LEU A 73 -32.21 -36.71 14.68
CA LEU A 73 -32.46 -37.46 13.44
C LEU A 73 -31.26 -38.34 13.18
N ASP A 74 -31.48 -39.65 13.20
CA ASP A 74 -30.45 -40.65 13.02
C ASP A 74 -29.92 -40.65 11.57
N SER A 75 -28.60 -40.57 11.44
CA SER A 75 -27.77 -40.33 10.25
C SER A 75 -27.70 -38.88 9.70
N TYR A 76 -26.49 -38.33 9.78
CA TYR A 76 -26.03 -37.06 9.19
C TYR A 76 -26.41 -36.88 7.70
N GLN A 77 -26.46 -37.98 6.94
CA GLN A 77 -26.81 -37.97 5.52
C GLN A 77 -28.25 -37.52 5.25
N LYS A 78 -29.22 -37.88 6.11
CA LYS A 78 -30.63 -37.48 5.96
C LYS A 78 -30.82 -35.98 6.22
N LYS A 79 -30.15 -35.41 7.22
CA LYS A 79 -30.12 -33.96 7.49
C LYS A 79 -29.52 -33.17 6.31
N ARG A 80 -28.43 -33.67 5.71
CA ARG A 80 -27.79 -33.06 4.52
C ARG A 80 -28.70 -33.07 3.28
N LYS A 81 -29.43 -34.17 3.06
CA LYS A 81 -30.37 -34.33 1.93
C LYS A 81 -31.58 -33.40 2.08
N LEU A 82 -32.11 -33.23 3.29
CA LEU A 82 -33.22 -32.32 3.57
C LEU A 82 -32.81 -30.85 3.44
N ARG A 83 -31.64 -30.45 3.97
CA ARG A 83 -31.08 -29.10 3.79
C ARG A 83 -30.86 -28.75 2.31
N ARG A 84 -30.35 -29.69 1.51
CA ARG A 84 -30.21 -29.49 0.05
C ARG A 84 -31.55 -29.31 -0.66
N LYS A 85 -32.59 -30.07 -0.30
CA LYS A 85 -33.93 -29.92 -0.88
C LYS A 85 -34.56 -28.57 -0.52
N LEU A 86 -34.46 -28.14 0.74
CA LEU A 86 -34.96 -26.84 1.21
C LEU A 86 -34.22 -25.68 0.53
N LYS A 87 -32.89 -25.74 0.44
CA LYS A 87 -32.07 -24.74 -0.26
C LYS A 87 -32.46 -24.62 -1.75
N LYS A 88 -32.67 -25.75 -2.43
CA LYS A 88 -33.10 -25.78 -3.85
C LYS A 88 -34.52 -25.23 -4.05
N TYR A 89 -35.43 -25.50 -3.11
CA TYR A 89 -36.80 -24.94 -3.12
C TYR A 89 -36.79 -23.42 -2.88
N TYR A 90 -36.03 -22.96 -1.88
CA TYR A 90 -35.87 -21.54 -1.56
C TYR A 90 -35.36 -20.74 -2.77
N TYR A 91 -34.29 -21.18 -3.43
CA TYR A 91 -33.76 -20.48 -4.61
C TYR A 91 -34.72 -20.51 -5.81
N ARG A 92 -35.54 -21.56 -5.96
CA ARG A 92 -36.60 -21.59 -6.98
C ARG A 92 -37.67 -20.54 -6.72
N GLN A 93 -38.10 -20.36 -5.47
CA GLN A 93 -39.08 -19.32 -5.12
C GLN A 93 -38.49 -17.90 -5.24
N LEU A 94 -37.22 -17.73 -4.87
CA LEU A 94 -36.51 -16.45 -5.03
C LEU A 94 -36.41 -16.02 -6.51
N ARG A 95 -36.15 -16.96 -7.42
CA ARG A 95 -36.13 -16.71 -8.88
C ARG A 95 -37.51 -16.29 -9.40
N LYS A 96 -38.58 -16.97 -8.99
CA LYS A 96 -39.97 -16.59 -9.35
C LYS A 96 -40.31 -15.19 -8.87
N TRP A 97 -39.95 -14.85 -7.63
CA TRP A 97 -40.19 -13.53 -7.06
C TRP A 97 -39.39 -12.41 -7.76
N LYS A 98 -38.10 -12.63 -8.07
CA LYS A 98 -37.29 -11.67 -8.86
C LYS A 98 -37.89 -11.42 -10.25
N LYS A 99 -38.39 -12.46 -10.93
CA LYS A 99 -39.06 -12.35 -12.23
C LYS A 99 -40.34 -11.50 -12.16
N GLN A 100 -41.19 -11.73 -11.16
CA GLN A 100 -42.41 -10.94 -10.95
C GLN A 100 -42.12 -9.47 -10.62
N ARG A 101 -41.06 -9.20 -9.83
CA ARG A 101 -40.66 -7.83 -9.49
C ARG A 101 -40.07 -7.08 -10.69
N LYS A 102 -39.33 -7.78 -11.56
CA LYS A 102 -38.81 -7.23 -12.83
C LYS A 102 -39.93 -6.89 -13.80
N GLN A 103 -40.95 -7.75 -13.93
CA GLN A 103 -42.15 -7.47 -14.74
C GLN A 103 -42.97 -6.29 -14.20
N LYS A 104 -43.08 -6.14 -12.88
CA LYS A 104 -43.77 -5.00 -12.26
C LYS A 104 -43.01 -3.68 -12.47
N LYS A 105 -41.67 -3.69 -12.35
CA LYS A 105 -40.82 -2.52 -12.68
C LYS A 105 -40.89 -2.16 -14.16
N LEU A 106 -40.95 -3.14 -15.07
CA LEU A 106 -41.06 -2.90 -16.51
C LEU A 106 -42.43 -2.31 -16.90
N LYS A 107 -43.52 -2.81 -16.31
CA LYS A 107 -44.87 -2.23 -16.48
C LYS A 107 -44.95 -0.79 -15.95
N ASN A 108 -44.30 -0.48 -14.83
CA ASN A 108 -44.24 0.88 -14.30
C ASN A 108 -43.36 1.81 -15.16
N LYS A 109 -42.23 1.32 -15.70
CA LYS A 109 -41.41 2.09 -16.64
C LYS A 109 -42.14 2.40 -17.95
N LEU A 110 -42.90 1.45 -18.49
CA LEU A 110 -43.70 1.65 -19.70
C LEU A 110 -44.85 2.65 -19.48
N LYS A 111 -45.49 2.66 -18.29
CA LYS A 111 -46.48 3.68 -17.92
C LYS A 111 -45.87 5.09 -17.81
N ASN A 112 -44.67 5.21 -17.25
CA ASN A 112 -43.98 6.50 -17.09
C ASN A 112 -43.37 7.03 -18.40
N HIS A 113 -43.08 6.17 -19.38
CA HIS A 113 -42.55 6.58 -20.68
C HIS A 113 -43.64 7.10 -21.64
N ALA A 114 -44.88 6.64 -21.48
CA ALA A 114 -46.03 7.12 -22.26
C ALA A 114 -46.45 8.55 -21.86
N SER A 115 -46.13 8.98 -20.63
CA SER A 115 -46.44 10.33 -20.13
C SER A 115 -45.38 11.40 -20.46
N ASN A 116 -44.25 11.05 -21.07
CA ASN A 116 -43.11 11.97 -21.22
C ASN A 116 -42.61 12.15 -22.67
N LYS A 117 -43.48 11.90 -23.67
CA LYS A 117 -43.19 12.06 -25.10
C LYS A 117 -44.03 13.18 -25.72
N GLN A 118 -43.77 14.43 -25.31
CA GLN A 118 -44.04 15.61 -26.11
C GLN A 118 -42.83 16.55 -25.95
N GLY A 119 -42.05 16.69 -27.00
CA GLY A 119 -40.98 17.70 -27.07
C GLY A 119 -39.61 17.19 -27.50
N ARG A 120 -39.31 17.46 -28.77
CA ARG A 120 -37.98 17.78 -29.34
C ARG A 120 -37.16 16.64 -29.97
N SER A 121 -36.99 16.83 -31.29
CA SER A 121 -36.21 16.11 -32.28
C SER A 121 -34.76 16.59 -32.28
N MET A 122 -33.78 15.68 -32.32
CA MET A 122 -32.41 15.92 -32.82
C MET A 122 -31.75 14.58 -33.26
N ASN A 123 -30.87 14.70 -34.26
CA ASN A 123 -30.22 13.71 -35.14
C ASN A 123 -29.95 12.29 -34.60
N THR A 124 -30.34 11.29 -35.39
CA THR A 124 -30.42 9.87 -34.99
C THR A 124 -29.25 8.96 -35.38
N ASN A 125 -28.16 9.44 -35.99
CA ASN A 125 -27.14 8.51 -36.55
C ASN A 125 -25.75 8.51 -35.87
N GLU A 126 -25.40 9.46 -35.00
CA GLU A 126 -24.12 9.43 -34.23
C GLU A 126 -24.27 8.98 -32.77
N ILE A 127 -25.47 9.02 -32.21
CA ILE A 127 -25.75 8.62 -30.81
C ILE A 127 -25.94 7.10 -30.67
N ALA A 128 -26.20 6.39 -31.78
CA ALA A 128 -26.56 4.97 -31.77
C ALA A 128 -25.39 4.01 -31.53
N VAL A 129 -24.14 4.42 -31.81
CA VAL A 129 -22.97 3.53 -31.65
C VAL A 129 -22.42 3.60 -30.22
N ASN A 130 -22.28 4.80 -29.64
CA ASN A 130 -21.78 4.98 -28.26
C ASN A 130 -22.84 4.67 -27.19
N GLY A 131 -24.13 4.92 -27.47
CA GLY A 131 -25.21 4.65 -26.52
C GLY A 131 -25.56 3.16 -26.35
N THR A 132 -25.21 2.33 -27.34
CA THR A 132 -25.52 0.89 -27.33
C THR A 132 -24.40 0.09 -26.65
N MET A 133 -23.14 0.54 -26.78
CA MET A 133 -22.00 -0.05 -26.08
C MET A 133 -22.07 0.22 -24.56
N ASN A 134 -22.41 1.46 -24.15
CA ASN A 134 -22.56 1.82 -22.72
C ASN A 134 -23.80 1.19 -22.04
N LYS A 135 -24.87 0.89 -22.79
CA LYS A 135 -26.05 0.17 -22.24
C LYS A 135 -25.85 -1.34 -22.14
N ILE A 136 -24.99 -1.92 -22.96
CA ILE A 136 -24.63 -3.35 -22.87
C ILE A 136 -23.69 -3.59 -21.67
N ILE A 137 -22.81 -2.62 -21.34
CA ILE A 137 -21.96 -2.67 -20.15
C ILE A 137 -22.79 -2.57 -18.86
N ALA A 138 -23.69 -1.60 -18.74
CA ALA A 138 -24.45 -1.34 -17.50
C ALA A 138 -25.48 -2.43 -17.10
N SER A 139 -25.83 -3.37 -17.99
CA SER A 139 -26.82 -4.43 -17.68
C SER A 139 -26.23 -5.84 -17.55
N ASN A 140 -24.95 -6.02 -17.95
CA ASN A 140 -24.23 -7.28 -17.86
C ASN A 140 -22.95 -7.21 -16.98
N ALA A 141 -22.46 -6.02 -16.61
CA ALA A 141 -21.28 -5.88 -15.74
C ALA A 141 -21.42 -6.60 -14.39
N ASP A 142 -22.59 -6.50 -13.74
CA ASP A 142 -22.85 -7.14 -12.43
C ASP A 142 -22.78 -8.69 -12.42
N TYR A 143 -22.88 -9.34 -13.59
CA TYR A 143 -22.75 -10.80 -13.71
C TYR A 143 -21.38 -11.23 -14.25
N PHE A 144 -20.64 -10.33 -14.93
CA PHE A 144 -19.33 -10.62 -15.50
C PHE A 144 -18.15 -10.31 -14.55
N ILE A 145 -18.29 -9.34 -13.63
CA ILE A 145 -17.21 -8.94 -12.70
C ILE A 145 -16.83 -10.09 -11.75
N THR A 146 -17.75 -10.98 -11.38
CA THR A 146 -17.46 -12.07 -10.44
C THR A 146 -16.77 -13.31 -11.03
N GLU A 147 -16.63 -13.44 -12.35
CA GLU A 147 -15.94 -14.63 -12.92
C GLU A 147 -14.46 -14.40 -13.28
N LYS A 148 -13.98 -13.15 -13.35
CA LYS A 148 -12.80 -12.86 -14.18
C LYS A 148 -12.07 -11.58 -13.74
N LEU A 149 -11.60 -11.54 -12.48
CA LEU A 149 -10.59 -10.57 -12.03
C LEU A 149 -9.20 -11.23 -12.14
N PHE A 150 -8.21 -10.48 -12.58
CA PHE A 150 -6.80 -10.86 -12.53
C PHE A 150 -6.32 -10.67 -11.10
N GLU A 151 -5.56 -11.62 -10.56
CA GLU A 151 -5.10 -11.56 -9.17
C GLU A 151 -6.24 -11.20 -8.19
N GLY A 152 -7.43 -11.75 -8.40
CA GLY A 152 -8.54 -11.59 -7.45
C GLY A 152 -9.32 -10.27 -7.52
N ASP A 153 -8.69 -9.13 -7.77
CA ASP A 153 -9.28 -7.78 -7.71
C ASP A 153 -8.82 -6.84 -8.84
N ILE A 154 -7.84 -7.20 -9.65
CA ILE A 154 -7.42 -6.36 -10.77
C ILE A 154 -8.37 -6.54 -11.96
N ILE A 155 -8.95 -5.43 -12.41
CA ILE A 155 -9.76 -5.36 -13.62
C ILE A 155 -8.81 -5.28 -14.82
N VAL A 156 -8.98 -6.22 -15.76
CA VAL A 156 -8.26 -6.25 -17.04
C VAL A 156 -9.25 -6.27 -18.20
N SER A 157 -8.81 -5.88 -19.40
CA SER A 157 -9.64 -5.97 -20.60
C SER A 157 -10.07 -7.42 -20.88
N SER A 158 -11.23 -7.58 -21.54
CA SER A 158 -11.76 -8.91 -21.89
C SER A 158 -10.80 -9.71 -22.78
N GLU A 159 -9.99 -9.03 -23.57
CA GLU A 159 -8.96 -9.59 -24.46
C GLU A 159 -7.75 -10.09 -23.66
N ALA A 160 -7.22 -9.27 -22.74
CA ALA A 160 -6.13 -9.66 -21.84
C ALA A 160 -6.53 -10.87 -20.98
N LEU A 161 -7.79 -10.90 -20.54
CA LEU A 161 -8.29 -11.98 -19.70
C LEU A 161 -8.53 -13.30 -20.45
N LYS A 162 -8.87 -13.26 -21.75
CA LYS A 162 -8.96 -14.46 -22.59
C LYS A 162 -7.57 -15.11 -22.75
N ILE A 163 -6.52 -14.30 -22.79
CA ILE A 163 -5.13 -14.75 -22.91
C ILE A 163 -4.64 -15.35 -21.58
N LEU A 164 -4.87 -14.66 -20.47
CA LEU A 164 -4.52 -15.10 -19.11
C LEU A 164 -5.09 -16.48 -18.72
N LYS A 165 -6.24 -16.87 -19.26
CA LYS A 165 -6.98 -18.09 -18.86
C LYS A 165 -6.73 -19.32 -19.72
N ASN A 166 -5.85 -19.26 -20.72
CA ASN A 166 -5.64 -20.36 -21.66
C ASN A 166 -4.21 -20.90 -21.56
N ASP A 167 -4.02 -22.03 -20.86
CA ASP A 167 -2.72 -22.68 -20.65
C ASP A 167 -2.02 -23.09 -21.96
N THR A 168 -2.78 -23.37 -23.01
CA THR A 168 -2.26 -23.63 -24.36
C THR A 168 -1.80 -22.36 -25.06
N LEU A 169 -2.48 -21.22 -24.86
CA LEU A 169 -2.02 -19.91 -25.35
C LEU A 169 -0.88 -19.35 -24.50
N LYS A 170 -0.82 -19.58 -23.17
CA LYS A 170 0.35 -19.25 -22.33
C LYS A 170 1.64 -19.90 -22.83
N LYS A 171 1.54 -21.06 -23.49
CA LYS A 171 2.67 -21.77 -24.11
C LYS A 171 2.98 -21.34 -25.55
N THR A 172 2.07 -20.62 -26.21
CA THR A 172 2.16 -20.27 -27.65
C THR A 172 2.35 -18.78 -27.88
N ILE A 173 1.85 -17.95 -26.97
CA ILE A 173 2.13 -16.53 -26.85
C ILE A 173 3.50 -16.43 -26.20
N SER A 174 4.43 -15.72 -26.83
CA SER A 174 5.74 -15.52 -26.21
C SER A 174 5.54 -14.80 -24.87
N THR A 175 6.35 -15.11 -23.85
CA THR A 175 6.42 -14.36 -22.58
C THR A 175 6.38 -12.85 -22.83
N ARG A 176 7.00 -12.40 -23.93
CA ARG A 176 6.99 -11.04 -24.46
C ARG A 176 5.63 -10.47 -24.86
N GLU A 177 4.73 -11.21 -25.52
CA GLU A 177 3.40 -10.70 -25.92
C GLU A 177 2.44 -10.61 -24.73
N PHE A 178 2.57 -11.51 -23.76
CA PHE A 178 1.86 -11.42 -22.48
C PHE A 178 2.38 -10.25 -21.64
N HIS A 179 3.72 -10.10 -21.57
CA HIS A 179 4.35 -8.94 -20.98
C HIS A 179 3.95 -7.66 -21.71
N GLU A 180 3.76 -7.62 -23.02
CA GLU A 180 3.29 -6.43 -23.74
C GLU A 180 1.86 -6.01 -23.36
N LEU A 181 0.98 -6.96 -23.02
CA LEU A 181 -0.39 -6.67 -22.59
C LEU A 181 -0.47 -6.21 -21.14
N VAL A 182 0.34 -6.81 -20.26
CA VAL A 182 0.54 -6.29 -18.90
C VAL A 182 1.22 -4.92 -19.00
N ARG A 183 2.30 -4.78 -19.77
CA ARG A 183 3.12 -3.57 -20.03
C ARG A 183 2.32 -2.35 -20.47
N LYS A 184 1.31 -2.51 -21.33
CA LYS A 184 0.36 -1.41 -21.67
C LYS A 184 -0.47 -0.91 -20.48
N SER A 185 -0.49 -1.66 -19.38
CA SER A 185 -1.10 -1.36 -18.09
C SER A 185 -0.04 -1.10 -16.99
N THR A 186 1.24 -0.98 -17.34
CA THR A 186 2.34 -0.86 -16.35
C THR A 186 2.82 0.57 -16.16
N THR A 187 3.49 0.73 -15.03
CA THR A 187 4.33 1.86 -14.65
C THR A 187 5.41 2.28 -15.66
N THR A 188 5.64 1.51 -16.74
CA THR A 188 6.64 1.80 -17.79
C THR A 188 6.06 2.50 -19.02
N ASP A 189 4.73 2.56 -19.17
CA ASP A 189 4.08 3.37 -20.20
C ASP A 189 3.69 4.74 -19.59
N PRO A 190 4.29 5.85 -20.05
CA PRO A 190 3.92 7.18 -19.57
C PRO A 190 2.43 7.51 -19.74
N GLN A 191 1.74 6.87 -20.70
CA GLN A 191 0.30 7.06 -20.87
C GLN A 191 -0.53 6.35 -19.79
N ALA A 192 0.01 5.30 -19.17
CA ALA A 192 -0.62 4.59 -18.06
C ALA A 192 -0.41 5.29 -16.71
N ILE A 193 0.35 6.39 -16.66
CA ILE A 193 0.50 7.24 -15.48
C ILE A 193 -0.53 8.36 -15.52
N TRP A 194 -1.16 8.64 -14.38
CA TRP A 194 -2.05 9.81 -14.28
C TRP A 194 -1.24 11.12 -14.29
N PRO A 195 -1.81 12.23 -14.78
CA PRO A 195 -1.31 13.55 -14.38
C PRO A 195 -1.34 13.69 -12.84
N THR A 196 -0.51 14.58 -12.29
CA THR A 196 -0.45 14.80 -10.82
C THR A 196 -1.78 15.29 -10.24
N THR A 197 -2.68 15.83 -11.07
CA THR A 197 -4.08 16.09 -10.72
C THR A 197 -4.97 14.99 -11.26
N ILE A 198 -5.60 14.23 -10.36
CA ILE A 198 -6.43 13.06 -10.65
C ILE A 198 -7.90 13.43 -10.45
N PRO A 199 -8.69 13.53 -11.53
CA PRO A 199 -10.11 13.82 -11.43
C PRO A 199 -10.87 12.59 -10.91
N TYR A 200 -11.85 12.79 -10.04
CA TYR A 200 -12.69 11.70 -9.54
C TYR A 200 -14.15 12.08 -9.32
N THR A 201 -15.03 11.08 -9.34
CA THR A 201 -16.46 11.20 -9.01
C THR A 201 -16.94 10.04 -8.14
N PHE A 202 -18.07 10.20 -7.46
CA PHE A 202 -18.78 9.10 -6.81
C PHE A 202 -20.04 8.73 -7.59
N ASP A 203 -20.21 7.45 -7.90
CA ASP A 203 -21.49 6.95 -8.38
C ASP A 203 -22.54 6.99 -7.26
N VAL A 204 -23.81 7.09 -7.65
CA VAL A 204 -24.95 7.15 -6.73
C VAL A 204 -25.09 5.92 -5.82
N THR A 205 -24.44 4.80 -6.17
CA THR A 205 -24.42 3.58 -5.36
C THR A 205 -23.52 3.67 -4.13
N VAL A 206 -22.59 4.62 -4.08
CA VAL A 206 -21.65 4.77 -2.95
C VAL A 206 -22.36 5.40 -1.76
N ALA A 207 -22.43 4.68 -0.65
CA ALA A 207 -23.00 5.19 0.59
C ALA A 207 -22.12 6.31 1.18
N ALA A 208 -22.73 7.27 1.87
CA ALA A 208 -22.02 8.38 2.50
C ALA A 208 -20.88 7.92 3.43
N SER A 209 -21.08 6.84 4.18
CA SER A 209 -20.04 6.25 5.05
C SER A 209 -18.84 5.72 4.26
N THR A 210 -19.08 5.09 3.11
CA THR A 210 -18.02 4.59 2.23
C THR A 210 -17.28 5.74 1.57
N ARG A 211 -18.01 6.79 1.18
CA ARG A 211 -17.44 8.04 0.65
C ARG A 211 -16.46 8.66 1.64
N SER A 212 -16.82 8.77 2.93
CA SER A 212 -15.90 9.30 3.95
C SER A 212 -14.62 8.48 4.10
N VAL A 213 -14.68 7.14 3.96
CA VAL A 213 -13.50 6.27 3.99
C VAL A 213 -12.61 6.51 2.76
N ILE A 214 -13.21 6.62 1.57
CA ILE A 214 -12.48 6.90 0.33
C ILE A 214 -11.84 8.30 0.38
N GLU A 215 -12.58 9.31 0.85
CA GLU A 215 -12.04 10.67 1.00
C GLU A 215 -10.89 10.73 2.00
N ALA A 216 -10.95 9.95 3.10
CA ALA A 216 -9.83 9.83 4.03
C ALA A 216 -8.59 9.15 3.40
N ALA A 217 -8.79 8.10 2.61
CA ALA A 217 -7.71 7.45 1.86
C ALA A 217 -7.09 8.41 0.82
N ILE A 218 -7.91 9.16 0.09
CA ILE A 218 -7.47 10.22 -0.82
C ILE A 218 -6.60 11.24 -0.08
N THR A 219 -7.05 11.75 1.08
CA THR A 219 -6.25 12.69 1.89
C THR A 219 -4.89 12.09 2.25
N LYS A 220 -4.83 10.82 2.63
CA LYS A 220 -3.55 10.15 2.92
C LYS A 220 -2.59 10.15 1.73
N PHE A 221 -3.07 9.90 0.50
CA PHE A 221 -2.22 10.03 -0.69
C PHE A 221 -1.77 11.49 -0.91
N GLN A 222 -2.66 12.47 -0.77
CA GLN A 222 -2.31 13.88 -0.96
C GLN A 222 -1.32 14.40 0.08
N ASP A 223 -1.39 13.91 1.33
CA ASP A 223 -0.49 14.33 2.40
C ASP A 223 0.93 13.75 2.26
N ASN A 224 1.07 12.63 1.52
CA ASN A 224 2.31 11.85 1.44
C ASN A 224 2.90 11.76 0.03
N THR A 225 2.24 12.37 -0.96
CA THR A 225 2.68 12.39 -2.36
C THR A 225 2.44 13.76 -2.98
N CYS A 226 2.99 14.01 -4.15
CA CYS A 226 2.70 15.20 -4.93
C CYS A 226 1.37 15.13 -5.72
N LEU A 227 0.57 14.08 -5.50
CA LEU A 227 -0.70 13.87 -6.19
C LEU A 227 -1.82 14.66 -5.53
N THR A 228 -2.70 15.23 -6.35
CA THR A 228 -3.91 15.90 -5.91
C THR A 228 -5.12 15.22 -6.53
N PHE A 229 -6.20 15.11 -5.76
CA PHE A 229 -7.45 14.52 -6.21
C PHE A 229 -8.52 15.60 -6.24
N GLN A 230 -9.18 15.76 -7.37
CA GLN A 230 -10.17 16.82 -7.56
C GLN A 230 -11.49 16.26 -8.04
N SER A 231 -12.60 16.83 -7.56
CA SER A 231 -13.91 16.51 -8.10
C SER A 231 -13.94 16.82 -9.58
N ARG A 232 -14.21 15.81 -10.39
CA ARG A 232 -14.22 15.92 -11.85
C ARG A 232 -15.21 16.99 -12.30
N ASN A 233 -14.81 17.76 -13.31
CA ASN A 233 -15.65 18.68 -14.05
C ASN A 233 -15.90 18.16 -15.48
N SER A 234 -14.90 18.29 -16.36
CA SER A 234 -15.03 17.99 -17.80
C SER A 234 -13.94 17.05 -18.32
N GLU A 235 -13.08 16.56 -17.45
CA GLU A 235 -11.97 15.69 -17.79
C GLU A 235 -12.50 14.38 -18.38
N VAL A 236 -11.85 13.93 -19.46
CA VAL A 236 -12.22 12.71 -20.18
C VAL A 236 -11.86 11.48 -19.35
N ASP A 237 -10.65 11.49 -18.79
CA ASP A 237 -10.12 10.42 -17.96
C ASP A 237 -10.32 10.77 -16.49
N TYR A 238 -10.94 9.87 -15.73
CA TYR A 238 -11.21 10.10 -14.31
C TYR A 238 -11.49 8.79 -13.58
N LEU A 239 -11.30 8.80 -12.27
CA LEU A 239 -11.69 7.71 -11.39
C LEU A 239 -13.18 7.84 -11.01
N GLU A 240 -13.96 6.79 -11.24
CA GLU A 240 -15.34 6.70 -10.78
C GLU A 240 -15.42 5.72 -9.60
N PHE A 241 -15.55 6.24 -8.39
CA PHE A 241 -15.75 5.39 -7.22
C PHE A 241 -17.15 4.79 -7.24
N THR A 242 -17.23 3.47 -7.14
CA THR A 242 -18.47 2.69 -7.22
C THR A 242 -18.62 1.73 -6.06
N SER A 243 -19.82 1.19 -5.85
CA SER A 243 -20.06 0.13 -4.87
C SER A 243 -20.67 -1.11 -5.53
N THR A 244 -19.80 -1.99 -6.05
CA THR A 244 -20.22 -3.23 -6.73
C THR A 244 -20.07 -4.48 -5.83
N LEU A 245 -20.12 -5.67 -6.43
CA LEU A 245 -20.06 -6.96 -5.69
C LEU A 245 -18.65 -7.36 -5.24
N SER A 246 -17.60 -6.79 -5.82
CA SER A 246 -16.21 -7.01 -5.45
C SER A 246 -15.48 -5.70 -5.25
N CYS A 247 -14.36 -5.77 -4.55
CA CYS A 247 -13.40 -4.68 -4.46
C CYS A 247 -12.40 -4.94 -5.58
N SER A 248 -12.23 -3.91 -6.41
CA SER A 248 -11.46 -4.06 -7.64
C SER A 248 -11.18 -2.72 -8.29
N SER A 249 -10.04 -2.66 -8.96
CA SER A 249 -9.57 -1.50 -9.71
C SER A 249 -8.76 -1.93 -10.92
N PHE A 250 -8.59 -1.04 -11.90
CA PHE A 250 -7.56 -1.23 -12.92
C PHE A 250 -6.20 -0.81 -12.37
N VAL A 251 -5.12 -1.29 -12.97
CA VAL A 251 -3.77 -0.79 -12.64
C VAL A 251 -3.41 0.39 -13.54
N GLY A 252 -3.14 1.56 -12.93
CA GLY A 252 -2.80 2.80 -13.63
C GLY A 252 -3.97 3.46 -14.36
N ARG A 253 -3.66 4.41 -15.24
CA ARG A 253 -4.61 5.16 -16.09
C ARG A 253 -4.94 4.37 -17.36
N THR A 254 -6.20 3.99 -17.51
CA THR A 254 -6.66 3.24 -18.70
C THR A 254 -7.44 4.08 -19.72
N GLY A 255 -7.77 5.33 -19.37
CA GLY A 255 -8.54 6.26 -20.20
C GLY A 255 -10.06 6.16 -19.99
N GLY A 256 -10.75 7.29 -20.17
CA GLY A 256 -12.18 7.41 -19.92
C GLY A 256 -12.58 7.30 -18.45
N ALA A 257 -13.85 6.95 -18.22
CA ALA A 257 -14.36 6.66 -16.88
C ALA A 257 -13.82 5.31 -16.39
N GLN A 258 -12.97 5.33 -15.36
CA GLN A 258 -12.34 4.14 -14.81
C GLN A 258 -12.94 3.81 -13.43
N PRO A 259 -13.67 2.70 -13.27
CA PRO A 259 -14.27 2.35 -12.00
C PRO A 259 -13.22 1.90 -10.98
N VAL A 260 -13.33 2.43 -9.75
CA VAL A 260 -12.68 1.92 -8.54
C VAL A 260 -13.78 1.45 -7.60
N SER A 261 -13.90 0.15 -7.38
CA SER A 261 -15.04 -0.43 -6.65
C SER A 261 -14.68 -0.74 -5.21
N LEU A 262 -15.49 -0.27 -4.27
CA LEU A 262 -15.50 -0.76 -2.89
C LEU A 262 -16.84 -1.42 -2.58
N SER A 263 -16.81 -2.75 -2.49
CA SER A 263 -17.97 -3.52 -2.07
C SER A 263 -18.30 -3.27 -0.60
N PRO A 264 -19.59 -3.29 -0.19
CA PRO A 264 -19.95 -3.16 1.22
C PRO A 264 -19.28 -4.17 2.16
N SER A 265 -18.77 -5.29 1.64
CA SER A 265 -18.05 -6.31 2.42
C SER A 265 -16.58 -5.99 2.70
N CYS A 266 -15.97 -5.00 2.03
CA CYS A 266 -14.55 -4.65 2.21
C CYS A 266 -14.32 -3.20 2.64
N VAL A 267 -15.36 -2.43 2.96
CA VAL A 267 -15.19 -1.00 3.29
C VAL A 267 -14.31 -0.85 4.54
N SER A 268 -13.05 -0.50 4.32
CA SER A 268 -12.02 -0.21 5.32
C SER A 268 -11.01 0.77 4.72
N ALA A 269 -10.19 1.40 5.59
CA ALA A 269 -9.09 2.26 5.13
C ALA A 269 -8.12 1.49 4.24
N ALA A 270 -7.63 0.33 4.70
CA ALA A 270 -6.77 -0.56 3.93
C ALA A 270 -7.32 -0.89 2.53
N SER A 271 -8.60 -1.28 2.40
CA SER A 271 -9.14 -1.62 1.08
C SER A 271 -9.29 -0.39 0.19
N ALA A 272 -9.69 0.77 0.74
CA ALA A 272 -9.76 1.99 -0.06
C ALA A 272 -8.37 2.41 -0.56
N GLU A 273 -7.37 2.33 0.31
CA GLU A 273 -5.98 2.63 0.00
C GLU A 273 -5.41 1.65 -1.03
N HIS A 274 -5.70 0.35 -0.91
CA HIS A 274 -5.31 -0.70 -1.86
C HIS A 274 -5.88 -0.46 -3.27
N GLU A 275 -7.19 -0.23 -3.38
CA GLU A 275 -7.83 -0.07 -4.68
C GLU A 275 -7.43 1.24 -5.38
N ILE A 276 -7.15 2.29 -4.59
CA ILE A 276 -6.57 3.53 -5.11
C ILE A 276 -5.11 3.29 -5.53
N ALA A 277 -4.31 2.56 -4.75
CA ALA A 277 -2.93 2.23 -5.11
C ALA A 277 -2.85 1.44 -6.43
N HIS A 278 -3.77 0.50 -6.67
CA HIS A 278 -3.96 -0.09 -8.00
C HIS A 278 -4.22 0.99 -9.07
N ALA A 279 -5.22 1.85 -8.86
CA ALA A 279 -5.54 2.91 -9.81
C ALA A 279 -4.37 3.86 -10.12
N LEU A 280 -3.44 4.01 -9.17
CA LEU A 280 -2.20 4.77 -9.30
C LEU A 280 -1.06 4.01 -9.98
N GLY A 281 -1.15 2.69 -10.13
CA GLY A 281 -0.20 1.89 -10.90
C GLY A 281 0.51 0.79 -10.12
N LEU A 282 0.17 0.55 -8.85
CA LEU A 282 0.77 -0.54 -8.09
C LEU A 282 0.12 -1.88 -8.42
N PHE A 283 0.95 -2.93 -8.56
CA PHE A 283 0.52 -4.33 -8.59
C PHE A 283 0.68 -4.96 -7.20
N HIS A 284 0.24 -6.21 -7.05
CA HIS A 284 0.46 -6.93 -5.80
C HIS A 284 1.94 -7.17 -5.51
N MET A 285 2.29 -7.08 -4.24
CA MET A 285 3.65 -7.30 -3.75
C MET A 285 4.11 -8.75 -3.96
N HIS A 286 3.22 -9.73 -3.74
CA HIS A 286 3.52 -11.16 -3.95
C HIS A 286 3.67 -11.54 -5.42
N SER A 287 3.48 -10.60 -6.35
CA SER A 287 3.60 -10.83 -7.80
C SER A 287 4.96 -10.37 -8.36
N ARG A 288 5.82 -9.80 -7.52
CA ARG A 288 7.19 -9.40 -7.91
C ARG A 288 8.01 -10.59 -8.44
N HIS A 289 8.93 -10.28 -9.35
CA HIS A 289 9.86 -11.24 -9.94
C HIS A 289 10.79 -11.91 -8.90
N ASP A 290 11.20 -11.19 -7.85
CA ASP A 290 12.13 -11.61 -6.79
C ASP A 290 11.44 -12.26 -5.58
N ARG A 291 10.11 -12.37 -5.60
CA ARG A 291 9.32 -12.83 -4.45
C ARG A 291 9.80 -14.15 -3.85
N GLU A 292 10.37 -15.05 -4.64
CA GLU A 292 10.79 -16.39 -4.19
C GLU A 292 11.94 -16.31 -3.16
N SER A 293 12.68 -15.19 -3.14
CA SER A 293 13.68 -14.87 -2.12
C SER A 293 13.08 -14.48 -0.77
N TYR A 294 11.77 -14.17 -0.71
CA TYR A 294 11.10 -13.60 0.46
C TYR A 294 9.94 -14.47 0.97
N ILE A 295 9.20 -15.09 0.05
CA ILE A 295 8.02 -15.90 0.35
C ILE A 295 8.07 -17.26 -0.36
N GLN A 296 7.36 -18.22 0.20
CA GLN A 296 7.03 -19.49 -0.41
C GLN A 296 5.54 -19.53 -0.78
N VAL A 297 5.26 -19.83 -2.06
CA VAL A 297 3.90 -20.08 -2.54
C VAL A 297 3.59 -21.58 -2.51
N ASN A 298 2.70 -21.99 -1.60
CA ASN A 298 2.30 -23.38 -1.40
C ASN A 298 1.17 -23.77 -2.36
N THR A 299 1.51 -24.04 -3.62
CA THR A 299 0.55 -24.32 -4.70
C THR A 299 -0.44 -25.46 -4.40
N ALA A 300 -0.03 -26.47 -3.62
CA ALA A 300 -0.89 -27.57 -3.19
C ALA A 300 -2.06 -27.13 -2.29
N ASN A 301 -1.95 -25.97 -1.63
CA ASN A 301 -2.97 -25.41 -0.75
C ASN A 301 -3.92 -24.46 -1.49
N ILE A 302 -3.59 -24.05 -2.73
CA ILE A 302 -4.34 -23.06 -3.49
C ILE A 302 -5.53 -23.73 -4.21
N LEU A 303 -6.67 -23.06 -4.26
CA LEU A 303 -7.80 -23.49 -5.09
C LEU A 303 -7.35 -23.65 -6.55
N PRO A 304 -7.63 -24.77 -7.24
CA PRO A 304 -7.19 -24.97 -8.62
C PRO A 304 -7.58 -23.86 -9.59
N THR A 305 -8.72 -23.19 -9.34
CA THR A 305 -9.22 -22.07 -10.15
C THR A 305 -8.50 -20.74 -9.89
N ALA A 306 -7.68 -20.66 -8.85
CA ALA A 306 -7.00 -19.45 -8.39
C ALA A 306 -5.47 -19.52 -8.54
N LEU A 307 -4.90 -20.62 -9.05
CA LEU A 307 -3.46 -20.78 -9.24
C LEU A 307 -2.84 -19.62 -10.04
N VAL A 308 -3.55 -19.13 -11.07
CA VAL A 308 -3.11 -18.00 -11.89
C VAL A 308 -2.97 -16.67 -11.14
N ASN A 309 -3.61 -16.51 -9.97
CA ASN A 309 -3.46 -15.30 -9.14
C ASN A 309 -2.12 -15.24 -8.41
N PHE A 310 -1.34 -16.31 -8.47
CA PHE A 310 -0.02 -16.42 -7.85
C PHE A 310 1.08 -16.57 -8.90
N ASP A 311 0.85 -16.24 -10.16
CA ASP A 311 1.95 -16.13 -11.13
C ASP A 311 2.87 -14.95 -10.72
N SER A 312 4.18 -15.06 -10.93
CA SER A 312 5.11 -13.91 -10.84
C SER A 312 5.40 -13.37 -12.23
N TYR A 313 5.79 -12.11 -12.31
CA TYR A 313 6.07 -11.42 -13.58
C TYR A 313 7.49 -10.90 -13.58
N ASP A 314 8.08 -10.82 -14.77
CA ASP A 314 9.42 -10.26 -14.99
C ASP A 314 9.49 -8.77 -14.64
N HIS A 315 10.69 -8.27 -14.35
CA HIS A 315 10.97 -6.85 -14.09
C HIS A 315 10.47 -5.92 -15.19
N THR A 316 10.46 -6.39 -16.44
CA THR A 316 9.98 -5.62 -17.59
C THR A 316 8.47 -5.36 -17.54
N ALA A 317 7.73 -6.14 -16.74
CA ALA A 317 6.30 -5.99 -16.50
C ALA A 317 6.00 -5.34 -15.15
N ILE A 318 6.79 -5.54 -14.09
CA ILE A 318 6.59 -4.87 -12.79
C ILE A 318 7.91 -4.26 -12.33
N ASP A 319 8.07 -2.96 -12.60
CA ASP A 319 9.20 -2.18 -12.10
C ASP A 319 8.93 -1.73 -10.66
N HIS A 320 9.60 -2.39 -9.72
CA HIS A 320 9.53 -2.10 -8.29
C HIS A 320 10.55 -1.01 -7.87
N LYS A 321 11.17 -0.31 -8.83
CA LYS A 321 12.09 0.82 -8.62
C LYS A 321 13.27 0.48 -7.70
N ASN A 322 13.66 -0.80 -7.69
CA ASN A 322 14.67 -1.38 -6.79
C ASN A 322 14.40 -1.11 -5.31
N LEU A 323 13.12 -1.04 -4.93
CA LEU A 323 12.72 -1.02 -3.52
C LEU A 323 12.78 -2.42 -2.93
N GLU A 324 13.11 -2.51 -1.63
CA GLU A 324 13.04 -3.76 -0.88
C GLU A 324 11.65 -4.41 -0.95
N TYR A 325 11.58 -5.71 -0.72
CA TYR A 325 10.31 -6.42 -0.59
C TYR A 325 9.58 -6.00 0.69
N ASP A 326 8.31 -5.62 0.57
CA ASP A 326 7.53 -5.10 1.69
C ASP A 326 6.43 -6.07 2.16
N TYR A 327 6.74 -6.83 3.21
CA TYR A 327 5.79 -7.76 3.85
C TYR A 327 4.53 -7.08 4.41
N LYS A 328 4.61 -5.78 4.74
CA LYS A 328 3.50 -5.01 5.31
C LYS A 328 2.76 -4.14 4.31
N SER A 329 3.16 -4.19 3.04
CA SER A 329 2.48 -3.49 1.96
C SER A 329 0.99 -3.82 1.98
N VAL A 330 0.16 -2.78 1.79
CA VAL A 330 -1.28 -2.97 1.61
C VAL A 330 -1.57 -3.79 0.35
N MET A 331 -0.61 -3.87 -0.57
CA MET A 331 -0.66 -4.65 -1.81
C MET A 331 -0.20 -6.11 -1.63
N HIS A 332 0.11 -6.57 -0.42
CA HIS A 332 0.54 -7.96 -0.18
C HIS A 332 -0.65 -8.86 0.19
N TYR A 333 -0.78 -10.00 -0.49
CA TYR A 333 -1.73 -11.06 -0.10
C TYR A 333 -1.49 -11.60 1.32
N GLY A 334 -2.56 -12.05 1.97
CA GLY A 334 -2.51 -12.75 3.24
C GLY A 334 -2.10 -14.21 3.10
N GLU A 335 -1.69 -14.79 4.24
CA GLU A 335 -1.22 -16.18 4.31
C GLU A 335 -2.23 -17.22 3.81
N PHE A 336 -3.53 -16.90 3.84
CA PHE A 336 -4.63 -17.85 3.55
C PHE A 336 -5.42 -17.50 2.29
N ASP A 337 -4.98 -16.50 1.52
CA ASP A 337 -5.72 -16.05 0.35
C ASP A 337 -5.85 -17.18 -0.67
N PHE A 338 -7.07 -17.35 -1.19
CA PHE A 338 -7.45 -18.41 -2.13
C PHE A 338 -7.16 -19.85 -1.69
N THR A 339 -7.04 -20.11 -0.37
CA THR A 339 -6.85 -21.47 0.16
C THR A 339 -8.02 -22.40 -0.17
N GLY A 340 -7.70 -23.62 -0.63
CA GLY A 340 -8.66 -24.69 -0.90
C GLY A 340 -8.83 -25.68 0.25
N ASN A 341 -7.94 -25.62 1.24
CA ASN A 341 -7.85 -26.62 2.33
C ASN A 341 -7.61 -26.00 3.72
N SER A 342 -7.75 -24.67 3.85
CA SER A 342 -7.52 -23.91 5.08
C SER A 342 -6.08 -23.94 5.59
N GLN A 343 -5.12 -24.35 4.74
CA GLN A 343 -3.69 -24.23 5.00
C GLN A 343 -3.14 -22.97 4.33
N LYS A 344 -1.96 -22.50 4.80
CA LYS A 344 -1.30 -21.31 4.25
C LYS A 344 -0.97 -21.50 2.77
N THR A 345 -1.38 -20.56 1.93
CA THR A 345 -1.04 -20.48 0.51
C THR A 345 0.24 -19.67 0.30
N VAL A 346 0.50 -18.69 1.17
CA VAL A 346 1.74 -17.89 1.18
C VAL A 346 2.38 -17.97 2.57
N GLN A 347 3.70 -18.13 2.61
CA GLN A 347 4.48 -18.14 3.84
C GLN A 347 5.75 -17.30 3.67
N ALA A 348 5.99 -16.35 4.56
CA ALA A 348 7.25 -15.59 4.58
C ALA A 348 8.40 -16.46 5.12
N HIS A 349 9.58 -16.38 4.51
CA HIS A 349 10.75 -17.17 4.92
C HIS A 349 11.27 -16.77 6.30
N ASN A 350 11.20 -15.47 6.63
CA ASN A 350 11.59 -14.91 7.93
C ASN A 350 10.48 -14.97 8.98
N SER A 351 9.35 -15.62 8.70
CA SER A 351 8.17 -15.62 9.57
C SER A 351 7.52 -14.25 9.81
N ALA A 352 7.81 -13.25 8.96
CA ALA A 352 7.11 -11.97 8.99
C ALA A 352 5.61 -12.14 8.77
N SER A 353 4.81 -11.26 9.39
CA SER A 353 3.36 -11.21 9.18
C SER A 353 3.05 -10.53 7.84
N ILE A 354 2.21 -11.17 7.01
CA ILE A 354 1.82 -10.69 5.67
C ILE A 354 0.29 -10.59 5.55
N GLY A 355 -0.18 -9.64 4.72
CA GLY A 355 -1.62 -9.39 4.47
C GLY A 355 -2.42 -8.98 5.70
N VAL A 356 -1.77 -8.32 6.66
CA VAL A 356 -2.37 -7.78 7.89
C VAL A 356 -2.38 -6.25 7.92
N ALA A 357 -2.12 -5.62 6.78
CA ALA A 357 -2.04 -4.17 6.64
C ALA A 357 -3.36 -3.49 7.04
N THR A 358 -3.26 -2.41 7.83
CA THR A 358 -4.39 -1.56 8.21
C THR A 358 -4.50 -0.29 7.35
N GLY A 359 -3.51 -0.06 6.50
CA GLY A 359 -3.39 1.01 5.51
C GLY A 359 -2.07 0.87 4.72
N LEU A 360 -1.77 1.84 3.87
CA LEU A 360 -0.51 2.01 3.16
C LEU A 360 0.65 1.88 4.12
N SER A 361 1.61 1.04 3.73
CA SER A 361 2.94 1.10 4.27
C SER A 361 3.67 2.33 3.73
N TYR A 362 4.80 2.62 4.34
CA TYR A 362 5.73 3.60 3.83
C TYR A 362 6.23 3.26 2.42
N LEU A 363 6.58 2.00 2.14
CA LEU A 363 7.10 1.61 0.83
C LEU A 363 6.02 1.64 -0.26
N ASP A 364 4.73 1.51 0.08
CA ASP A 364 3.63 1.80 -0.85
C ASP A 364 3.67 3.28 -1.30
N ILE A 365 3.85 4.20 -0.35
CA ILE A 365 3.96 5.65 -0.61
C ILE A 365 5.21 5.95 -1.45
N VAL A 366 6.37 5.39 -1.10
CA VAL A 366 7.61 5.57 -1.86
C VAL A 366 7.47 5.05 -3.28
N SER A 367 6.85 3.88 -3.46
CA SER A 367 6.61 3.30 -4.78
C SER A 367 5.82 4.27 -5.66
N ILE A 368 4.78 4.91 -5.12
CA ILE A 368 3.99 5.91 -5.83
C ILE A 368 4.80 7.19 -6.06
N ASN A 369 5.55 7.67 -5.07
CA ASN A 369 6.36 8.86 -5.24
C ASN A 369 7.45 8.70 -6.31
N LEU A 370 8.10 7.54 -6.37
CA LEU A 370 9.06 7.22 -7.43
C LEU A 370 8.37 7.06 -8.79
N LEU A 371 7.16 6.51 -8.82
CA LEU A 371 6.37 6.37 -10.04
C LEU A 371 5.97 7.73 -10.64
N TYR A 372 5.65 8.70 -9.79
CA TYR A 372 5.16 10.03 -10.18
C TYR A 372 6.21 11.14 -10.05
N ASN A 373 7.47 10.80 -9.74
CA ASN A 373 8.57 11.75 -9.52
C ASN A 373 8.27 12.79 -8.41
N CYS A 374 7.54 12.39 -7.38
CA CYS A 374 7.23 13.20 -6.20
C CYS A 374 8.42 13.24 -5.23
N HIS A 375 9.57 13.74 -5.70
CA HIS A 375 10.83 13.59 -4.98
C HIS A 375 10.85 14.29 -3.62
N GLU A 376 10.16 15.42 -3.44
CA GLU A 376 10.07 16.14 -2.16
C GLU A 376 9.37 15.33 -1.04
N HIS A 377 8.64 14.28 -1.41
CA HIS A 377 7.87 13.44 -0.48
C HIS A 377 8.59 12.14 -0.11
N THR A 378 9.80 11.90 -0.65
CA THR A 378 10.60 10.69 -0.40
C THR A 378 11.99 11.09 0.07
N PRO A 379 12.51 10.54 1.18
CA PRO A 379 13.88 10.79 1.58
C PRO A 379 14.85 10.10 0.63
N HIS A 380 16.00 10.71 0.48
CA HIS A 380 17.17 10.02 -0.04
C HIS A 380 17.68 9.07 1.04
N TYR A 381 17.97 7.81 0.68
CA TYR A 381 18.39 6.79 1.65
C TYR A 381 19.53 5.93 1.10
N TRP A 382 20.57 5.77 1.92
CA TRP A 382 21.71 4.91 1.68
C TRP A 382 21.89 3.97 2.89
N ASN A 383 21.54 2.70 2.71
CA ASN A 383 21.64 1.69 3.77
C ASN A 383 23.07 1.23 4.05
N PHE A 384 24.03 1.45 3.14
CA PHE A 384 25.41 1.01 3.28
C PHE A 384 25.62 -0.49 3.62
N ASP A 385 24.62 -1.33 3.36
CA ASP A 385 24.60 -2.74 3.78
C ASP A 385 25.33 -3.66 2.79
N SER A 386 25.67 -3.15 1.61
CA SER A 386 26.20 -3.96 0.51
C SER A 386 27.26 -3.25 -0.33
N PHE A 387 28.17 -4.07 -0.87
CA PHE A 387 29.27 -3.67 -1.74
C PHE A 387 29.18 -4.46 -3.05
N HIS A 388 28.98 -3.76 -4.15
CA HIS A 388 28.92 -4.36 -5.48
C HIS A 388 30.34 -4.77 -5.93
N PRO A 389 30.51 -5.92 -6.63
CA PRO A 389 31.81 -6.39 -7.12
C PRO A 389 32.57 -5.37 -7.99
N SER A 390 31.88 -4.38 -8.57
CA SER A 390 32.49 -3.27 -9.32
C SER A 390 33.09 -2.16 -8.44
N GLY A 391 33.22 -2.36 -7.12
CA GLY A 391 33.75 -1.34 -6.22
C GLY A 391 32.77 -0.24 -5.84
N LYS A 392 31.45 -0.48 -5.95
CA LYS A 392 30.41 0.51 -5.61
C LYS A 392 29.70 0.13 -4.33
N VAL A 393 29.47 1.10 -3.45
CA VAL A 393 28.57 0.94 -2.30
C VAL A 393 27.14 1.28 -2.74
N ALA A 394 26.13 0.63 -2.17
CA ALA A 394 24.73 0.91 -2.49
C ALA A 394 24.41 2.42 -2.45
N GLY A 395 23.81 2.94 -3.53
CA GLY A 395 23.43 4.34 -3.71
C GLY A 395 24.57 5.32 -4.04
N THR A 396 25.83 4.86 -4.12
CA THR A 396 27.00 5.72 -4.46
C THR A 396 27.30 5.72 -5.97
N THR A 397 27.80 6.84 -6.51
CA THR A 397 28.27 6.91 -7.91
C THR A 397 29.58 6.15 -8.06
N VAL A 398 30.49 6.35 -7.10
CA VAL A 398 31.85 5.81 -7.08
C VAL A 398 32.43 5.89 -5.66
N VAL A 399 33.30 4.92 -5.35
CA VAL A 399 34.24 4.99 -4.23
C VAL A 399 35.52 5.64 -4.73
N GLU A 400 35.91 6.76 -4.13
CA GLU A 400 37.05 7.55 -4.57
C GLU A 400 38.18 7.51 -3.53
N LYS A 401 39.40 7.78 -3.99
CA LYS A 401 40.61 7.85 -3.16
C LYS A 401 41.32 9.16 -3.44
N HIS A 402 41.68 9.92 -2.41
CA HIS A 402 42.51 11.12 -2.58
C HIS A 402 44.00 10.81 -2.39
N GLY A 403 44.81 11.07 -3.41
CA GLY A 403 46.27 10.87 -3.34
C GLY A 403 46.73 9.40 -3.28
N SER A 404 48.03 9.20 -3.06
CA SER A 404 48.68 7.88 -3.00
C SER A 404 48.60 7.29 -1.60
N GLY A 405 47.38 6.94 -1.16
CA GLY A 405 47.12 6.42 0.19
C GLY A 405 47.95 5.20 0.58
N GLY A 406 48.15 5.05 1.90
CA GLY A 406 49.07 4.09 2.52
C GLY A 406 48.55 2.65 2.52
N SER A 407 49.37 1.72 3.01
CA SER A 407 49.08 0.28 3.00
C SER A 407 47.93 -0.18 3.92
N GLY A 408 47.24 0.75 4.60
CA GLY A 408 46.13 0.49 5.53
C GLY A 408 44.77 1.10 5.11
N ASP A 409 44.73 1.84 4.01
CA ASP A 409 43.51 2.48 3.51
C ASP A 409 42.59 1.43 2.88
N LYS A 410 41.31 1.42 3.27
CA LYS A 410 40.30 0.49 2.75
C LYS A 410 38.89 1.03 2.92
N ILE A 411 38.00 0.53 2.05
CA ILE A 411 36.56 0.54 2.26
C ILE A 411 36.11 -0.92 2.40
N GLU A 412 35.36 -1.23 3.45
CA GLU A 412 34.84 -2.58 3.69
C GLU A 412 33.50 -2.56 4.43
N LEU A 413 32.77 -3.65 4.34
CA LEU A 413 31.60 -3.89 5.17
C LEU A 413 32.04 -4.47 6.52
N VAL A 414 31.52 -3.91 7.60
CA VAL A 414 31.73 -4.35 8.98
C VAL A 414 30.38 -4.61 9.66
N GLN A 415 30.39 -5.15 10.87
CA GLN A 415 29.16 -5.28 11.66
C GLN A 415 28.65 -3.89 12.08
N GLY A 416 27.50 -3.50 11.52
CA GLY A 416 26.71 -2.33 11.88
C GLY A 416 25.84 -2.57 13.10
N GLN A 417 25.04 -1.55 13.46
CA GLN A 417 24.18 -1.56 14.64
C GLN A 417 23.10 -2.64 14.57
N ARG A 418 22.61 -2.95 13.36
CA ARG A 418 21.60 -4.00 13.12
C ARG A 418 22.00 -4.99 12.03
N LYS A 419 22.89 -4.59 11.12
CA LYS A 419 23.36 -5.40 9.98
C LYS A 419 24.81 -5.10 9.61
N ASN A 420 25.10 -4.78 8.35
CA ASN A 420 26.40 -4.33 7.92
C ASN A 420 26.42 -2.81 8.02
N ALA A 421 27.61 -2.27 8.19
CA ALA A 421 27.87 -0.85 8.03
C ALA A 421 29.09 -0.69 7.14
N LEU A 422 29.25 0.50 6.60
CA LEU A 422 30.46 0.81 5.86
C LEU A 422 31.53 1.33 6.80
N HIS A 423 32.72 0.74 6.74
CA HIS A 423 33.93 1.28 7.34
C HIS A 423 34.76 1.96 6.25
N ILE A 424 35.05 3.26 6.47
CA ILE A 424 35.89 4.07 5.59
C ILE A 424 37.19 4.38 6.33
N SER A 425 38.33 4.02 5.73
CA SER A 425 39.65 4.26 6.30
C SER A 425 40.62 5.01 5.35
N GLY A 426 41.40 5.92 5.94
CA GLY A 426 42.51 6.61 5.29
C GLY A 426 42.02 7.62 4.25
N SER A 427 42.53 7.49 3.02
CA SER A 427 42.24 8.44 1.94
C SER A 427 40.97 8.14 1.13
N TYR A 428 40.20 7.12 1.51
CA TYR A 428 38.96 6.78 0.82
C TYR A 428 37.78 7.66 1.25
N TYR A 429 36.86 7.91 0.33
CA TYR A 429 35.59 8.58 0.59
C TYR A 429 34.51 8.07 -0.37
N LEU A 430 33.25 8.37 -0.04
CA LEU A 430 32.13 8.10 -0.94
C LEU A 430 31.67 9.34 -1.65
N ASN A 431 31.36 9.19 -2.93
CA ASN A 431 30.59 10.14 -3.69
C ASN A 431 29.16 9.60 -3.83
N LEU A 432 28.20 10.27 -3.19
CA LEU A 432 26.78 9.86 -3.23
C LEU A 432 26.06 10.30 -4.52
N GLY A 433 26.73 11.09 -5.36
CA GLY A 433 26.23 11.56 -6.64
C GLY A 433 25.89 13.04 -6.69
N ASN A 434 25.40 13.46 -7.87
CA ASN A 434 25.04 14.83 -8.20
C ASN A 434 23.51 15.01 -8.24
N PHE A 435 23.03 16.05 -7.57
CA PHE A 435 21.62 16.38 -7.40
C PHE A 435 21.35 17.82 -7.86
N PRO A 436 21.52 18.11 -9.16
CA PRO A 436 21.50 19.48 -9.65
C PRO A 436 20.14 20.12 -9.42
N ASN A 437 20.13 21.37 -8.93
CA ASN A 437 18.93 22.13 -8.57
C ASN A 437 18.06 21.48 -7.49
N ARG A 438 18.68 20.74 -6.55
CA ARG A 438 17.98 20.09 -5.43
C ARG A 438 18.40 20.68 -4.10
N CYS A 439 17.46 20.71 -3.17
CA CYS A 439 17.62 21.21 -1.80
C CYS A 439 18.70 20.44 -1.02
N ILE A 440 18.81 19.14 -1.25
CA ILE A 440 19.83 18.27 -0.63
C ILE A 440 21.27 18.71 -0.94
N GLN A 441 21.48 19.35 -2.08
CA GLN A 441 22.79 19.83 -2.52
C GLN A 441 22.96 21.33 -2.24
N ASP A 442 21.94 22.13 -2.58
CA ASP A 442 21.92 23.58 -2.40
C ASP A 442 20.76 23.96 -1.47
N PRO A 443 21.04 24.25 -0.18
CA PRO A 443 20.04 24.66 0.79
C PRO A 443 19.20 25.88 0.37
N SER A 444 19.67 26.67 -0.59
CA SER A 444 18.89 27.79 -1.16
C SER A 444 17.72 27.35 -2.03
N GLN A 445 17.73 26.10 -2.50
CA GLN A 445 16.61 25.48 -3.21
C GLN A 445 15.56 24.87 -2.26
N CYS A 446 15.83 24.81 -0.94
CA CYS A 446 14.89 24.23 0.01
C CYS A 446 13.66 25.11 0.22
N THR A 447 12.47 24.55 0.01
CA THR A 447 11.20 25.25 0.27
C THR A 447 11.01 25.55 1.76
N ASN A 448 11.26 24.56 2.63
CA ASN A 448 11.00 24.68 4.07
C ASN A 448 12.22 24.38 4.96
N GLY A 449 13.25 23.76 4.40
CA GLY A 449 14.45 23.32 5.13
C GLY A 449 14.87 21.91 4.72
N LEU A 450 15.70 21.25 5.53
CA LEU A 450 16.22 19.91 5.28
C LEU A 450 16.46 19.15 6.60
N SER A 451 16.47 17.83 6.55
CA SER A 451 16.81 16.99 7.69
C SER A 451 17.76 15.87 7.29
N VAL A 452 18.78 15.61 8.10
CA VAL A 452 19.80 14.58 7.87
C VAL A 452 19.86 13.67 9.08
N MET A 453 19.82 12.36 8.89
CA MET A 453 19.90 11.37 9.96
C MET A 453 20.76 10.18 9.53
N PHE A 454 21.62 9.69 10.42
CA PHE A 454 22.43 8.48 10.16
C PHE A 454 22.99 7.88 11.45
N TRP A 455 23.37 6.61 11.38
CA TRP A 455 24.19 5.95 12.39
C TRP A 455 25.66 6.14 12.05
N PHE A 456 26.49 6.39 13.07
CA PHE A 456 27.94 6.46 12.93
C PHE A 456 28.67 5.89 14.15
N LYS A 457 29.94 5.59 13.94
CA LYS A 457 30.89 5.19 14.98
C LYS A 457 32.28 5.68 14.58
N LEU A 458 32.91 6.47 15.44
CA LEU A 458 34.28 6.94 15.22
C LEU A 458 35.28 5.85 15.61
N ASN A 459 36.43 5.83 14.95
CA ASN A 459 37.52 4.92 15.30
C ASN A 459 38.48 5.54 16.32
N SER A 460 38.62 6.86 16.31
CA SER A 460 39.41 7.64 17.26
C SER A 460 38.80 9.04 17.44
N LEU A 461 39.22 9.73 18.50
CA LEU A 461 38.75 11.06 18.89
C LEU A 461 39.84 12.14 18.76
N ASP A 462 40.98 11.78 18.17
CA ASP A 462 42.18 12.62 18.04
C ASP A 462 42.32 13.25 16.65
N GLN A 463 41.28 13.18 15.82
CA GLN A 463 41.28 13.66 14.45
C GLN A 463 39.93 14.24 14.06
N THR A 464 39.95 15.26 13.20
CA THR A 464 38.74 15.79 12.56
C THR A 464 38.24 14.80 11.50
N VAL A 465 36.93 14.52 11.52
CA VAL A 465 36.27 13.61 10.57
C VAL A 465 35.08 14.29 9.94
N PHE A 466 35.07 14.38 8.60
CA PHE A 466 33.94 14.89 7.83
C PHE A 466 32.94 13.77 7.55
N LEU A 467 31.86 13.72 8.33
CA LEU A 467 30.86 12.67 8.23
C LEU A 467 30.00 12.83 6.97
N LEU A 468 29.62 14.07 6.66
CA LEU A 468 28.87 14.43 5.45
C LEU A 468 29.28 15.84 5.01
N SER A 469 29.49 16.05 3.71
CA SER A 469 29.82 17.36 3.14
C SER A 469 29.27 17.49 1.73
N SER A 470 28.66 18.63 1.40
CA SER A 470 28.37 19.06 0.02
C SER A 470 28.98 20.43 -0.30
N THR A 471 29.74 20.99 0.65
CA THR A 471 30.31 22.34 0.60
C THR A 471 31.70 22.31 1.21
N SER A 472 32.55 23.26 0.81
CA SER A 472 33.91 23.37 1.33
C SER A 472 33.99 24.39 2.47
N SER A 473 35.03 24.31 3.30
CA SER A 473 35.43 25.35 4.25
C SER A 473 35.87 26.66 3.57
N LEU A 474 35.98 26.69 2.24
CA LEU A 474 36.26 27.91 1.49
C LEU A 474 35.03 28.81 1.53
N LEU A 475 35.24 30.03 2.04
CA LEU A 475 34.32 31.16 1.90
C LEU A 475 33.80 31.17 0.46
N ASN A 476 32.48 31.25 0.32
CA ASN A 476 31.75 31.20 -0.95
C ASN A 476 31.46 29.79 -1.51
N THR A 477 30.83 28.89 -0.77
CA THR A 477 30.18 27.68 -1.34
C THR A 477 28.79 27.49 -0.72
N HIS A 478 27.84 26.85 -1.40
CA HIS A 478 26.52 26.50 -0.85
C HIS A 478 26.50 25.02 -0.51
N GLY A 479 25.84 24.66 0.59
CA GLY A 479 25.68 23.26 0.96
C GLY A 479 25.66 23.04 2.46
N LEU A 480 26.03 21.83 2.84
CA LEU A 480 25.86 21.28 4.17
C LEU A 480 27.14 20.56 4.58
N THR A 481 27.59 20.76 5.82
CA THR A 481 28.66 19.95 6.43
C THR A 481 28.23 19.49 7.82
N ILE A 482 28.47 18.21 8.11
CA ILE A 482 28.41 17.62 9.45
C ILE A 482 29.77 17.00 9.70
N ALA A 483 30.50 17.51 10.68
CA ALA A 483 31.81 16.98 11.04
C ALA A 483 31.97 16.84 12.56
N TYR A 484 32.84 15.90 12.92
CA TYR A 484 33.43 15.83 14.26
C TYR A 484 34.75 16.59 14.20
N ARG A 485 34.91 17.60 15.06
CA ARG A 485 36.10 18.43 15.14
C ARG A 485 36.88 18.07 16.40
N TYR A 486 38.19 17.96 16.21
CA TYR A 486 39.15 17.86 17.30
C TYR A 486 40.16 18.99 17.14
N ASP A 487 40.27 19.84 18.17
CA ASP A 487 41.28 20.89 18.24
C ASP A 487 42.41 20.44 19.18
N PRO A 488 43.61 20.12 18.66
CA PRO A 488 44.73 19.65 19.48
C PRO A 488 45.30 20.74 20.39
N ASP A 489 45.12 22.02 20.07
CA ASP A 489 45.73 23.13 20.80
C ASP A 489 44.99 23.41 22.12
N ILE A 490 43.67 23.19 22.13
CA ILE A 490 42.82 23.37 23.33
C ILE A 490 42.23 22.04 23.85
N SER A 491 42.52 20.92 23.19
CA SER A 491 41.97 19.59 23.52
C SER A 491 40.44 19.61 23.61
N ASP A 492 39.80 20.35 22.70
CA ASP A 492 38.34 20.47 22.63
C ASP A 492 37.81 19.60 21.49
N GLU A 493 36.64 19.02 21.73
CA GLU A 493 35.94 18.15 20.80
C GLU A 493 34.48 18.55 20.69
N TYR A 494 34.01 18.70 19.46
CA TYR A 494 32.63 19.10 19.21
C TYR A 494 32.18 18.65 17.84
N PHE A 495 30.87 18.63 17.64
CA PHE A 495 30.28 18.48 16.32
C PHE A 495 29.94 19.84 15.75
N ASP A 496 30.33 20.08 14.51
CA ASP A 496 29.88 21.25 13.73
C ASP A 496 28.82 20.82 12.71
N PHE A 497 27.68 21.51 12.79
CA PHE A 497 26.62 21.44 11.79
C PHE A 497 26.60 22.79 11.06
N ASN A 498 27.00 22.76 9.80
CA ASN A 498 27.11 23.95 8.96
C ASN A 498 26.13 23.86 7.79
N ILE A 499 25.33 24.89 7.60
CA ILE A 499 24.48 25.05 6.41
C ILE A 499 24.76 26.42 5.81
N VAL A 500 25.11 26.42 4.53
CA VAL A 500 25.34 27.63 3.74
C VAL A 500 24.25 27.74 2.69
N ASP A 501 23.42 28.77 2.85
CA ASP A 501 22.29 29.13 1.98
C ASP A 501 22.55 30.53 1.42
N SER A 502 22.70 30.69 0.10
CA SER A 502 22.80 31.96 -0.65
C SER A 502 22.77 33.24 0.21
N GLY A 503 23.93 33.63 0.77
CA GLY A 503 24.07 34.85 1.58
C GLY A 503 24.00 34.68 3.11
N LYS A 504 23.82 33.48 3.64
CA LYS A 504 23.78 33.17 5.07
C LYS A 504 24.52 31.89 5.40
N VAL A 505 25.17 31.91 6.56
CA VAL A 505 25.84 30.74 7.15
C VAL A 505 25.18 30.46 8.50
N TYR A 506 24.69 29.23 8.66
CA TYR A 506 24.10 28.73 9.89
C TYR A 506 25.04 27.70 10.50
N LEU A 507 25.52 27.98 11.71
CA LEU A 507 26.41 27.08 12.45
C LEU A 507 25.72 26.66 13.75
N ALA A 508 25.79 25.37 14.06
CA ALA A 508 25.51 24.85 15.40
C ALA A 508 26.70 24.03 15.88
N PHE A 509 27.23 24.38 17.04
CA PHE A 509 28.29 23.64 17.72
C PHE A 509 27.67 22.85 18.87
N VAL A 510 27.98 21.56 18.95
CA VAL A 510 27.44 20.69 20.00
C VAL A 510 28.54 19.85 20.60
N ASN A 511 28.78 20.02 21.90
CA ASN A 511 29.58 19.10 22.67
C ASN A 511 28.66 18.01 23.27
N PHE A 512 28.82 16.75 22.83
CA PHE A 512 28.03 15.67 23.42
C PHE A 512 28.82 14.91 24.48
N ALA A 513 28.18 14.66 25.61
CA ALA A 513 28.63 13.67 26.59
C ALA A 513 28.27 12.24 26.12
N ALA A 514 28.97 11.73 25.10
CA ALA A 514 28.72 10.41 24.52
C ALA A 514 30.02 9.67 24.15
N ASP A 515 29.94 8.35 24.13
CA ASP A 515 31.03 7.50 23.66
C ASP A 515 30.89 7.24 22.16
N PHE A 516 31.56 8.05 21.35
CA PHE A 516 31.52 7.93 19.89
C PHE A 516 32.34 6.75 19.35
N LEU A 517 33.08 6.03 20.21
CA LEU A 517 33.67 4.74 19.86
C LEU A 517 32.63 3.60 19.88
N ASN A 518 31.38 3.92 20.24
CA ASN A 518 30.21 3.06 20.09
C ASN A 518 29.23 3.67 19.07
N TRP A 519 28.30 2.84 18.56
CA TRP A 519 27.29 3.29 17.60
C TRP A 519 26.40 4.36 18.19
N GLN A 520 26.36 5.51 17.54
CA GLN A 520 25.49 6.64 17.85
C GLN A 520 24.62 6.97 16.65
N HIS A 521 23.39 7.41 16.89
CA HIS A 521 22.52 7.95 15.85
C HIS A 521 22.47 9.47 15.97
N ILE A 522 22.80 10.18 14.91
CA ILE A 522 22.72 11.64 14.85
C ILE A 522 21.58 12.06 13.95
N GLY A 523 20.90 13.15 14.31
CA GLY A 523 19.89 13.78 13.50
C GLY A 523 20.07 15.29 13.53
N MET A 524 19.95 15.92 12.36
CA MET A 524 19.94 17.38 12.21
C MET A 524 18.67 17.76 11.47
N VAL A 525 17.95 18.76 11.98
CA VAL A 525 16.77 19.34 11.34
C VAL A 525 17.00 20.84 11.21
N TRP A 526 17.01 21.34 9.98
CA TRP A 526 17.14 22.76 9.68
C TRP A 526 15.89 23.28 9.00
N ASN A 527 15.53 24.53 9.30
CA ASN A 527 14.43 25.24 8.66
C ASN A 527 14.86 26.59 8.08
N ARG A 528 14.03 27.16 7.20
CA ARG A 528 14.31 28.47 6.55
C ARG A 528 14.34 29.65 7.52
N GLN A 529 13.89 29.47 8.77
CA GLN A 529 14.05 30.47 9.84
C GLN A 529 15.47 30.50 10.41
N GLY A 530 16.34 29.56 10.02
CA GLY A 530 17.72 29.49 10.46
C GLY A 530 17.95 28.66 11.72
N VAL A 531 16.93 27.92 12.19
CA VAL A 531 17.06 27.06 13.36
C VAL A 531 17.66 25.74 12.94
N ILE A 532 18.75 25.33 13.58
CA ILE A 532 19.31 23.97 13.52
C ILE A 532 18.97 23.26 14.83
N GLN A 533 18.13 22.23 14.76
CA GLN A 533 17.85 21.32 15.86
C GLN A 533 18.70 20.08 15.68
N VAL A 534 19.36 19.65 16.76
CA VAL A 534 20.25 18.49 16.74
C VAL A 534 19.69 17.42 17.67
N TYR A 535 19.80 16.17 17.26
CA TYR A 535 19.33 15.01 17.99
C TYR A 535 20.45 14.00 18.12
N LEU A 536 20.72 13.56 19.35
CA LEU A 536 21.59 12.42 19.63
C LEU A 536 20.74 11.27 20.15
N ASN A 537 20.81 10.12 19.49
CA ASN A 537 20.03 8.93 19.81
C ASN A 537 18.52 9.19 19.96
N GLY A 538 17.99 10.12 19.16
CA GLY A 538 16.58 10.50 19.13
C GLY A 538 16.16 11.46 20.25
N VAL A 539 17.11 11.94 21.05
CA VAL A 539 16.89 12.98 22.07
C VAL A 539 17.42 14.30 21.54
N GLU A 540 16.62 15.36 21.61
CA GLU A 540 17.03 16.71 21.20
C GLU A 540 18.14 17.22 22.11
N VAL A 541 19.20 17.75 21.52
CA VAL A 541 20.35 18.36 22.19
C VAL A 541 20.40 19.82 21.78
N VAL A 542 20.53 20.69 22.76
CA VAL A 542 20.64 22.14 22.53
C VAL A 542 22.08 22.46 22.15
N PRO A 543 22.33 23.12 21.01
CA PRO A 543 23.67 23.55 20.64
C PRO A 543 24.24 24.56 21.63
N ASP A 544 25.54 24.47 21.90
CA ASP A 544 26.27 25.37 22.79
C ASP A 544 26.37 26.79 22.22
N ALA A 545 26.44 26.89 20.89
CA ALA A 545 26.38 28.15 20.16
C ALA A 545 25.70 27.96 18.81
N VAL A 546 24.88 28.95 18.44
CA VAL A 546 24.30 29.08 17.10
C VAL A 546 24.74 30.42 16.51
N LEU A 547 25.43 30.39 15.37
CA LEU A 547 25.86 31.61 14.66
C LEU A 547 25.08 31.74 13.35
N ASP A 548 24.55 32.93 13.10
CA ASP A 548 23.96 33.36 11.81
C ASP A 548 24.67 34.64 11.38
N TYR A 549 25.41 34.58 10.28
CA TYR A 549 26.04 35.77 9.69
C TYR A 549 25.89 35.80 8.17
N ALA A 550 25.79 37.02 7.64
CA ALA A 550 25.43 37.29 6.25
C ALA A 550 26.67 37.58 5.39
N GLU A 551 27.52 36.58 5.13
CA GLU A 551 28.72 36.74 4.29
C GLU A 551 28.97 35.55 3.34
N SER A 552 28.01 35.23 2.48
CA SER A 552 28.31 34.37 1.32
C SER A 552 27.92 35.07 0.03
N THR A 553 28.91 35.40 -0.80
CA THR A 553 28.72 36.02 -2.13
C THR A 553 28.82 35.02 -3.27
N SER A 554 28.75 33.71 -2.96
CA SER A 554 29.06 32.68 -3.94
C SER A 554 28.02 32.47 -5.03
N THR A 555 28.53 31.98 -6.16
CA THR A 555 27.78 31.36 -7.25
C THR A 555 28.31 29.96 -7.60
N ALA A 556 29.34 29.46 -6.89
CA ALA A 556 29.95 28.16 -7.15
C ALA A 556 29.19 27.07 -6.38
N ALA A 557 28.32 26.35 -7.10
CA ALA A 557 27.75 25.11 -6.63
C ALA A 557 28.79 24.00 -6.78
N HIS A 558 29.07 23.28 -5.69
CA HIS A 558 29.69 21.98 -5.80
C HIS A 558 28.60 20.94 -6.02
N ASP A 559 28.92 19.99 -6.89
CA ASP A 559 27.94 19.14 -7.56
C ASP A 559 27.78 17.77 -6.90
N THR A 560 28.35 17.56 -5.71
CA THR A 560 28.42 16.22 -5.11
C THR A 560 28.21 16.25 -3.61
N ILE A 561 27.57 15.19 -3.10
CA ILE A 561 27.50 14.91 -1.66
C ILE A 561 28.55 13.86 -1.33
N LEU A 562 29.44 14.19 -0.40
CA LEU A 562 30.57 13.38 0.01
C LEU A 562 30.40 12.86 1.45
N VAL A 563 30.94 11.66 1.70
CA VAL A 563 31.02 11.04 3.02
C VAL A 563 32.48 10.66 3.28
N GLY A 564 33.04 11.12 4.40
CA GLY A 564 34.44 10.90 4.78
C GLY A 564 35.42 11.94 4.22
N LYS A 565 34.94 13.05 3.66
CA LYS A 565 35.80 14.08 3.07
C LYS A 565 35.07 15.42 3.00
N GLU A 566 35.80 16.51 3.18
CA GLU A 566 35.34 17.85 2.80
C GLU A 566 35.56 18.11 1.31
N GLU A 567 34.56 18.71 0.67
CA GLU A 567 34.68 19.16 -0.72
C GLU A 567 35.88 20.11 -0.89
N GLY A 568 36.72 19.86 -1.90
CA GLY A 568 37.92 20.67 -2.16
C GLY A 568 39.14 20.36 -1.28
N SER A 569 39.02 19.56 -0.23
CA SER A 569 40.18 19.12 0.57
C SER A 569 40.98 18.01 -0.12
N THR A 570 42.27 17.93 0.20
CA THR A 570 43.21 16.92 -0.33
C THR A 570 43.84 16.03 0.74
N GLN A 571 43.52 16.23 2.04
CA GLN A 571 44.23 15.58 3.15
C GLN A 571 43.33 15.15 4.32
N ASP A 572 42.02 15.01 4.11
CA ASP A 572 41.11 14.67 5.22
C ASP A 572 41.15 13.17 5.54
N PRO A 573 41.53 12.76 6.77
CA PRO A 573 41.44 11.37 7.15
C PRO A 573 39.96 10.94 7.29
N ALA A 574 39.57 9.91 6.55
CA ALA A 574 38.33 9.20 6.81
C ALA A 574 38.64 8.02 7.72
N HIS A 575 38.26 8.06 9.00
CA HIS A 575 38.43 6.93 9.92
C HIS A 575 37.19 6.73 10.80
N PHE A 576 36.13 6.22 10.19
CA PHE A 576 34.85 6.01 10.87
C PHE A 576 33.99 4.97 10.15
N GLN A 577 32.91 4.59 10.82
CA GLN A 577 31.87 3.71 10.30
C GLN A 577 30.56 4.49 10.18
N ILE A 578 29.80 4.22 9.12
CA ILE A 578 28.51 4.87 8.84
C ILE A 578 27.49 3.85 8.35
N ASP A 579 26.24 4.07 8.73
CA ASP A 579 25.10 3.21 8.39
C ASP A 579 23.81 4.06 8.29
N ASP A 580 22.84 3.60 7.48
CA ASP A 580 21.51 4.19 7.32
C ASP A 580 21.46 5.73 7.12
N LEU A 581 22.17 6.29 6.13
CA LEU A 581 22.08 7.72 5.83
C LEU A 581 20.75 8.07 5.17
N VAL A 582 20.00 8.97 5.82
CA VAL A 582 18.68 9.45 5.40
C VAL A 582 18.71 10.96 5.27
N ILE A 583 18.25 11.49 4.14
CA ILE A 583 18.11 12.94 3.94
C ILE A 583 16.70 13.27 3.43
N TYR A 584 15.98 14.11 4.17
CA TYR A 584 14.72 14.71 3.77
C TYR A 584 14.96 16.15 3.31
N GLU A 585 14.41 16.53 2.15
CA GLU A 585 14.39 17.93 1.67
C GLU A 585 13.29 18.77 2.33
N LYS A 586 13.06 18.50 3.63
CA LYS A 586 12.14 19.23 4.50
C LYS A 586 12.52 19.03 5.97
N PRO A 587 12.10 19.94 6.88
CA PRO A 587 12.14 19.69 8.30
C PRO A 587 11.22 18.52 8.67
N VAL A 588 11.68 17.62 9.54
CA VAL A 588 10.87 16.52 10.08
C VAL A 588 10.58 16.70 11.56
N SER A 589 9.56 16.02 12.08
CA SER A 589 9.24 16.03 13.50
C SER A 589 10.24 15.21 14.32
N ALA A 590 10.40 15.52 15.60
CA ALA A 590 11.19 14.72 16.54
C ALA A 590 10.76 13.24 16.57
N GLN A 591 9.45 12.98 16.42
CA GLN A 591 8.94 11.61 16.31
C GLN A 591 9.45 10.90 15.05
N THR A 592 9.58 11.61 13.93
CA THR A 592 10.15 11.06 12.70
C THR A 592 11.62 10.72 12.91
N VAL A 593 12.40 11.60 13.54
CA VAL A 593 13.81 11.32 13.89
C VAL A 593 13.93 10.06 14.76
N LEU A 594 13.07 9.93 15.78
CA LEU A 594 13.04 8.75 16.65
C LEU A 594 12.65 7.48 15.87
N ASN A 595 11.69 7.58 14.96
CA ASN A 595 11.28 6.46 14.13
C ASN A 595 12.40 6.03 13.17
N VAL A 596 13.16 6.98 12.59
CA VAL A 596 14.31 6.69 11.71
C VAL A 596 15.38 5.92 12.47
N LYS A 597 15.76 6.41 13.65
CA LYS A 597 16.67 5.69 14.54
C LYS A 597 16.18 4.27 14.85
N ASN A 598 14.90 4.15 15.22
CA ASN A 598 14.37 2.90 15.75
C ASN A 598 13.96 1.88 14.69
N SER A 599 13.73 2.29 13.45
CA SER A 599 13.14 1.41 12.42
C SER A 599 13.67 1.66 11.00
N GLY A 600 14.67 2.55 10.83
CA GLY A 600 15.07 3.08 9.51
C GLY A 600 14.03 4.06 8.96
N PRO A 601 14.23 4.74 7.82
CA PRO A 601 13.25 5.67 7.23
C PRO A 601 11.92 4.99 6.82
N TYR A 602 11.90 3.66 6.77
CA TYR A 602 10.79 2.83 6.32
C TYR A 602 10.06 2.22 7.52
N HIS A 603 9.51 3.08 8.39
CA HIS A 603 9.06 2.82 9.78
C HIS A 603 8.04 1.71 10.05
N ASP A 604 7.61 0.97 9.04
CA ASP A 604 6.67 -0.13 9.18
C ASP A 604 7.35 -1.48 9.44
N LYS A 605 8.62 -1.54 9.85
CA LYS A 605 9.26 -2.81 10.25
C LYS A 605 8.83 -3.20 11.68
N PRO A 606 8.43 -4.46 11.98
CA PRO A 606 8.33 -4.94 13.36
C PRO A 606 9.70 -4.78 14.05
N SER A 607 9.68 -4.44 15.33
CA SER A 607 10.82 -4.04 16.16
C SER A 607 11.89 -5.12 16.42
N GLU A 608 11.93 -6.19 15.63
CA GLU A 608 13.01 -7.20 15.65
C GLU A 608 13.77 -7.27 14.32
N GLU A 609 13.34 -6.52 13.29
CA GLU A 609 13.99 -6.49 11.98
C GLU A 609 14.45 -5.06 11.64
N GLY A 610 15.65 -4.72 12.12
CA GLY A 610 16.43 -3.62 11.54
C GLY A 610 16.79 -3.92 10.08
N SER A 611 16.56 -2.95 9.19
CA SER A 611 17.00 -2.90 7.79
C SER A 611 17.06 -4.23 7.02
N GLY A 612 16.16 -5.18 7.30
CA GLY A 612 16.08 -6.58 6.82
C GLY A 612 16.39 -6.96 5.37
N GLY A 613 16.69 -6.02 4.46
CA GLY A 613 17.20 -6.23 3.09
C GLY A 613 18.25 -7.32 2.94
N HIS A 614 17.80 -8.49 2.53
CA HIS A 614 18.61 -9.35 1.69
C HIS A 614 18.17 -9.13 0.25
N VAL A 615 19.20 -8.99 -0.60
CA VAL A 615 19.23 -9.27 -2.03
C VAL A 615 18.36 -8.37 -2.89
N ASP A 616 18.98 -7.27 -3.30
CA ASP A 616 19.13 -6.82 -4.69
C ASP A 616 18.80 -5.33 -4.92
N THR A 617 19.85 -4.68 -5.41
CA THR A 617 19.86 -3.48 -6.26
C THR A 617 19.59 -2.12 -5.63
N ILE A 618 20.61 -1.27 -5.81
CA ILE A 618 20.64 0.20 -5.92
C ILE A 618 19.24 0.80 -6.10
N ILE A 619 18.74 1.58 -5.12
CA ILE A 619 17.72 2.60 -5.42
C ILE A 619 18.32 3.48 -6.52
N PRO A 620 17.70 3.57 -7.73
CA PRO A 620 18.26 4.34 -8.83
C PRO A 620 18.62 5.73 -8.33
N GLN A 621 19.84 6.18 -8.63
CA GLN A 621 20.25 7.53 -8.34
C GLN A 621 19.23 8.50 -8.94
N LEU A 622 18.59 9.26 -8.07
CA LEU A 622 17.68 10.34 -8.42
C LEU A 622 18.52 11.55 -8.85
N GLY A 623 19.27 11.39 -9.94
CA GLY A 623 20.20 12.39 -10.43
C GLY A 623 21.05 11.82 -11.55
N VAL A 624 21.04 12.54 -12.68
CA VAL A 624 21.79 12.28 -13.93
C VAL A 624 21.12 11.26 -14.86
N GLY A 625 20.82 11.73 -16.08
CA GLY A 625 20.10 11.00 -17.12
C GLY A 625 20.61 9.58 -17.33
N ALA A 626 19.83 8.61 -16.86
CA ALA A 626 19.91 7.25 -17.35
C ALA A 626 19.35 7.24 -18.78
N SER A 627 20.23 7.45 -19.77
CA SER A 627 20.01 6.85 -21.08
C SER A 627 19.95 5.34 -20.85
N ILE A 628 18.73 4.80 -20.84
CA ILE A 628 18.48 3.36 -20.89
C ILE A 628 19.26 2.82 -22.09
N PRO A 629 20.26 1.92 -21.92
CA PRO A 629 20.81 1.23 -23.05
C PRO A 629 19.72 0.29 -23.55
N TRP A 630 19.17 0.60 -24.72
CA TRP A 630 18.39 -0.35 -25.50
C TRP A 630 19.27 -1.59 -25.73
N VAL A 631 18.88 -2.72 -25.12
CA VAL A 631 19.29 -4.06 -25.56
C VAL A 631 18.04 -4.93 -25.62
#